data_AF-A0A942PJU2-F1
#
_entry.id   AF-A0A942PJU2-F1
#
_cell.length_a   1.000
_cell.length_b   1.000
_cell.length_c   1.000
_cell.angle_alpha   90.00
_cell.angle_beta   90.00
_cell.angle_gamma   90.00
#
_symmetry.space_group_name_H-M   'P 1'
#
loop_
_entity.id
_entity.type
_entity.pdbx_description
1 polymer ?
#
loop_
_entity_poly.entity_id
_entity_poly.type
_entity_poly.pdbx_seq_one_letter_code
_entity_poly.pdbx_strand_id
1 'polypeptide(L)'
;MVINEQKLLAKKFILQMKKAYKNCQSCGMPLRKSPNGGGTNSDGTISKMYCAYCYEKGQFLQPNCTVAEMQAIVKNKMKEMGFPGFLAGFFTLGIPRLERWKHRK
;
A
#
# COMPACT_ATOMS: atom_id res chain seq x y z
N MET A 1 -23.10 26.17 11.06
CA MET A 1 -22.18 25.78 9.96
C MET A 1 -21.27 24.59 10.31
N VAL A 2 -20.91 24.36 11.58
CA VAL A 2 -20.00 23.27 12.04
C VAL A 2 -20.50 21.83 11.80
N ILE A 3 -21.82 21.59 11.87
CA ILE A 3 -22.41 20.24 11.74
C ILE A 3 -22.20 19.65 10.34
N ASN A 4 -22.17 20.51 9.31
CA ASN A 4 -22.05 20.07 7.92
C ASN A 4 -20.60 19.67 7.58
N GLU A 5 -19.62 20.35 8.18
CA GLU A 5 -18.20 20.03 8.04
C GLU A 5 -17.82 18.72 8.73
N GLN A 6 -18.31 18.48 9.97
CA GLN A 6 -18.10 17.19 10.66
C GLN A 6 -18.73 16.02 9.90
N LYS A 7 -19.95 16.19 9.36
CA LYS A 7 -20.59 15.18 8.50
C LYS A 7 -19.82 14.94 7.21
N LEU A 8 -19.26 15.98 6.59
CA LEU A 8 -18.44 15.85 5.38
C LEU A 8 -17.11 15.12 5.66
N LEU A 9 -16.48 15.42 6.80
CA LEU A 9 -15.26 14.75 7.24
C LEU A 9 -15.50 13.27 7.51
N ALA A 10 -16.56 12.94 8.26
CA ALA A 10 -16.95 11.56 8.54
C ALA A 10 -17.29 10.80 7.24
N LYS A 11 -17.99 11.42 6.30
CA LYS A 11 -18.26 10.83 4.97
C LYS A 11 -16.98 10.56 4.19
N LYS A 12 -16.03 11.51 4.15
CA LYS A 12 -14.72 11.30 3.50
C LYS A 12 -13.95 10.15 4.15
N PHE A 13 -13.97 10.07 5.48
CA PHE A 13 -13.30 9.01 6.24
C PHE A 13 -13.90 7.63 5.93
N ILE A 14 -15.24 7.52 5.96
CA ILE A 14 -15.96 6.28 5.61
C ILE A 14 -15.68 5.87 4.16
N LEU A 15 -15.63 6.83 3.23
CA LEU A 15 -15.35 6.55 1.82
C LEU A 15 -13.91 6.06 1.60
N GLN A 16 -12.93 6.63 2.32
CA GLN A 16 -11.55 6.17 2.29
C GLN A 16 -11.40 4.75 2.85
N MET A 17 -12.07 4.45 3.98
CA MET A 17 -12.03 3.11 4.58
C MET A 17 -12.74 2.03 3.74
N LYS A 18 -13.71 2.42 2.91
CA LYS A 18 -14.43 1.48 2.02
C LYS A 18 -13.75 1.26 0.67
N LYS A 19 -12.69 2.00 0.35
CA LYS A 19 -12.04 1.92 -0.96
C LYS A 19 -11.23 0.63 -1.08
N ALA A 20 -11.70 -0.26 -1.95
CA ALA A 20 -10.98 -1.47 -2.31
C ALA A 20 -9.91 -1.16 -3.35
N TYR A 21 -8.69 -1.65 -3.14
CA TYR A 21 -7.60 -1.50 -4.08
C TYR A 21 -7.30 -2.82 -4.79
N LYS A 22 -6.85 -2.75 -6.04
CA LYS A 22 -6.36 -3.94 -6.76
C LYS A 22 -4.90 -4.25 -6.41
N ASN A 23 -4.14 -3.21 -6.04
CA ASN A 23 -2.72 -3.26 -5.79
C ASN A 23 -2.43 -2.72 -4.39
N CYS A 24 -1.38 -3.26 -3.75
CA CYS A 24 -0.89 -2.83 -2.46
C CYS A 24 -0.50 -1.35 -2.50
N GLN A 25 -1.05 -0.56 -1.58
CA GLN A 25 -0.81 0.88 -1.49
C GLN A 25 0.50 1.24 -0.76
N SER A 26 1.40 0.27 -0.58
CA SER A 26 2.76 0.46 -0.07
C SER A 26 3.80 0.09 -1.13
N CYS A 27 3.73 -1.11 -1.72
CA CYS A 27 4.73 -1.62 -2.66
C CYS A 27 4.23 -1.77 -4.11
N GLY A 28 2.95 -1.54 -4.39
CA GLY A 28 2.37 -1.68 -5.74
C GLY A 28 2.08 -3.13 -6.16
N MET A 29 2.40 -4.13 -5.35
CA MET A 29 2.14 -5.55 -5.66
C MET A 29 0.63 -5.83 -5.80
N PRO A 30 0.18 -6.58 -6.81
CA PRO A 30 -1.23 -6.98 -6.92
C PRO A 30 -1.69 -7.74 -5.66
N LEU A 31 -2.79 -7.32 -5.04
CA LEU A 31 -3.28 -7.92 -3.79
C LEU A 31 -3.75 -9.37 -4.00
N ARG A 32 -4.21 -9.72 -5.20
CA ARG A 32 -4.51 -11.11 -5.59
C ARG A 32 -3.30 -12.04 -5.53
N LYS A 33 -2.07 -11.49 -5.57
CA LYS A 33 -0.81 -12.24 -5.40
C LYS A 33 -0.27 -12.19 -3.97
N SER A 34 -0.92 -11.45 -3.07
CA SER A 34 -0.59 -11.48 -1.65
C SER A 34 -1.05 -12.81 -1.06
N PRO A 35 -0.29 -13.39 -0.12
CA PRO A 35 -0.82 -14.42 0.77
C PRO A 35 -2.18 -13.99 1.33
N ASN A 36 -3.16 -14.89 1.30
CA ASN A 36 -4.53 -14.66 1.81
C ASN A 36 -5.28 -13.46 1.20
N GLY A 37 -4.83 -12.94 0.05
CA GLY A 37 -5.45 -11.80 -0.65
C GLY A 37 -5.12 -10.42 -0.05
N GLY A 38 -4.30 -10.34 1.01
CA GLY A 38 -3.90 -9.08 1.64
C GLY A 38 -3.12 -9.29 2.94
N GLY A 39 -2.72 -8.19 3.57
CA GLY A 39 -2.18 -8.19 4.93
C GLY A 39 -3.27 -8.34 5.99
N THR A 40 -2.94 -8.14 7.26
CA THR A 40 -3.92 -8.22 8.37
C THR A 40 -4.01 -6.90 9.14
N ASN A 41 -5.23 -6.49 9.44
CA ASN A 41 -5.53 -5.36 10.31
C ASN A 41 -5.34 -5.77 11.79
N SER A 42 -5.40 -4.80 12.70
CA SER A 42 -5.23 -5.04 14.15
C SER A 42 -6.33 -5.93 14.75
N ASP A 43 -7.50 -5.97 14.13
CA ASP A 43 -8.64 -6.83 14.50
C ASP A 43 -8.57 -8.23 13.88
N GLY A 44 -7.50 -8.54 13.13
CA GLY A 44 -7.32 -9.82 12.44
C GLY A 44 -8.01 -9.92 11.09
N THR A 45 -8.79 -8.91 10.66
CA THR A 45 -9.40 -8.91 9.33
C THR A 45 -8.38 -8.67 8.21
N ILE A 46 -8.66 -9.13 6.99
CA ILE A 46 -7.77 -8.92 5.84
C ILE A 46 -7.76 -7.45 5.41
N SER A 47 -6.57 -6.88 5.26
CA SER A 47 -6.35 -5.54 4.73
C SER A 47 -6.67 -5.50 3.23
N LYS A 48 -7.61 -4.64 2.85
CA LYS A 48 -7.97 -4.36 1.44
C LYS A 48 -7.05 -3.32 0.77
N MET A 49 -6.05 -2.84 1.51
CA MET A 49 -5.14 -1.76 1.07
C MET A 49 -3.70 -2.24 0.93
N TYR A 50 -3.25 -3.14 1.81
CA TYR A 50 -1.85 -3.55 1.89
C TYR A 50 -1.71 -5.08 1.77
N CYS A 51 -0.60 -5.54 1.24
CA CYS A 51 -0.28 -6.96 1.16
C CYS A 51 0.39 -7.46 2.45
N ALA A 52 0.43 -8.78 2.63
CA ALA A 52 1.03 -9.44 3.79
C ALA A 52 2.52 -9.13 3.96
N TYR A 53 3.25 -8.86 2.87
CA TYR A 53 4.67 -8.49 2.93
C TYR A 53 4.93 -7.04 3.36
N CYS A 54 3.89 -6.20 3.36
CA CYS A 54 4.01 -4.80 3.77
C CYS A 54 3.38 -4.56 5.13
N TYR A 55 2.31 -5.26 5.47
CA TYR A 55 1.45 -4.92 6.58
C TYR A 55 0.85 -6.16 7.23
N GLU A 56 1.01 -6.28 8.55
CA GLU A 56 0.49 -7.39 9.33
C GLU A 56 0.12 -6.91 10.73
N LYS A 57 -0.95 -7.49 11.31
CA LYS A 57 -1.45 -7.20 12.66
C LYS A 57 -1.61 -5.71 12.94
N GLY A 58 -2.05 -4.95 11.94
CA GLY A 58 -2.27 -3.52 12.09
C GLY A 58 -1.02 -2.65 11.91
N GLN A 59 0.15 -3.22 11.59
CA GLN A 59 1.42 -2.52 11.55
C GLN A 59 2.20 -2.77 10.25
N PHE A 60 2.97 -1.78 9.82
CA PHE A 60 3.92 -1.98 8.73
C PHE A 60 5.11 -2.78 9.23
N LEU A 61 5.48 -3.84 8.50
CA LEU A 61 6.66 -4.66 8.84
C LEU A 61 7.98 -3.87 8.75
N GLN A 62 7.99 -2.80 7.96
CA GLN A 62 9.13 -1.89 7.83
C GLN A 62 8.63 -0.45 8.01
N PRO A 63 8.37 0.02 9.25
CA PRO A 63 7.72 1.31 9.49
C PRO A 63 8.61 2.50 9.06
N ASN A 64 9.91 2.37 9.26
CA ASN A 64 10.90 3.41 8.95
C ASN A 64 11.34 3.44 7.48
N CYS A 65 10.85 2.49 6.66
CA CYS A 65 11.20 2.42 5.25
C CYS A 65 10.78 3.69 4.50
N THR A 66 11.72 4.21 3.71
CA THR A 66 11.53 5.33 2.79
C THR A 66 10.96 4.85 1.46
N VAL A 67 10.42 5.79 0.69
CA VAL A 67 9.89 5.47 -0.65
C VAL A 67 10.98 4.93 -1.58
N ALA A 68 12.20 5.48 -1.49
CA ALA A 68 13.34 5.06 -2.30
C ALA A 68 13.79 3.64 -1.95
N GLU A 69 13.83 3.31 -0.66
CA GLU A 69 14.11 1.94 -0.19
C GLU A 69 13.04 0.96 -0.67
N MET A 70 11.76 1.33 -0.59
CA MET A 70 10.67 0.48 -1.09
C MET A 70 10.80 0.24 -2.60
N GLN A 71 11.15 1.26 -3.39
CA GLN A 71 11.44 1.11 -4.82
C GLN A 71 12.60 0.14 -5.07
N ALA A 72 13.67 0.21 -4.28
CA ALA A 72 14.79 -0.71 -4.38
C ALA A 72 14.40 -2.15 -4.03
N ILE A 73 13.64 -2.35 -2.94
CA ILE A 73 13.14 -3.67 -2.51
C ILE A 73 12.30 -4.31 -3.63
N VAL A 74 11.32 -3.58 -4.17
CA VAL A 74 10.45 -4.09 -5.23
C VAL A 74 11.26 -4.38 -6.50
N LYS A 75 12.17 -3.49 -6.89
CA LYS A 75 13.03 -3.69 -8.07
C LYS A 75 13.88 -4.95 -7.93
N ASN A 76 14.46 -5.19 -6.75
CA ASN A 76 15.28 -6.37 -6.49
C ASN A 76 14.43 -7.65 -6.51
N LYS A 77 13.26 -7.65 -5.87
CA LYS A 77 12.33 -8.80 -5.95
C LYS A 77 11.85 -9.10 -7.36
N MET A 78 11.61 -8.09 -8.19
CA MET A 78 11.26 -8.30 -9.59
C MET A 78 12.40 -8.95 -10.38
N LYS A 79 13.64 -8.51 -10.17
CA LYS A 79 14.82 -9.13 -10.79
C LYS A 79 15.00 -10.59 -10.36
N GLU A 80 14.83 -10.89 -9.07
CA GLU A 80 14.88 -12.27 -8.55
C GLU A 80 13.82 -13.17 -9.21
N MET A 81 12.66 -12.62 -9.55
CA MET A 81 11.60 -13.32 -10.28
C MET A 81 11.85 -13.40 -11.81
N GLY A 82 13.02 -12.99 -12.30
CA GLY A 82 13.39 -13.07 -13.71
C GLY A 82 12.94 -11.89 -14.58
N PHE A 83 12.43 -10.80 -13.98
CA PHE A 83 12.10 -9.60 -14.76
C PHE A 83 13.39 -8.83 -15.14
N PRO A 84 13.50 -8.36 -16.39
CA PRO A 84 14.58 -7.46 -16.78
C PRO A 84 14.61 -6.19 -15.91
N GLY A 85 15.81 -5.75 -15.54
CA GLY A 85 15.99 -4.64 -14.59
C GLY A 85 15.39 -3.30 -15.05
N PHE A 86 15.31 -3.05 -16.36
CA PHE A 86 14.67 -1.86 -16.93
C PHE A 86 13.16 -1.88 -16.72
N LEU A 87 12.53 -3.05 -16.92
CA LEU A 87 11.10 -3.24 -16.75
C LEU A 87 10.72 -3.12 -15.26
N ALA A 88 11.52 -3.72 -14.38
CA ALA A 88 11.38 -3.56 -12.94
C ALA A 88 11.44 -2.08 -12.51
N GLY A 89 12.33 -1.28 -13.11
CA GLY A 89 12.41 0.16 -12.86
C GLY A 89 11.14 0.91 -13.24
N PHE A 90 10.55 0.60 -14.41
CA PHE A 90 9.31 1.24 -14.86
C PHE A 90 8.15 1.02 -13.87
N PHE A 91 8.00 -0.20 -13.34
CA PHE A 91 6.94 -0.50 -12.37
C PHE A 91 7.11 0.20 -11.01
N THR A 92 8.35 0.49 -10.60
CA THR A 92 8.60 1.15 -9.31
C THR A 92 8.44 2.67 -9.37
N LEU A 93 8.37 3.29 -10.55
CA LEU A 93 8.09 4.72 -10.72
C LEU A 93 6.73 5.15 -10.14
N GLY A 94 5.76 4.23 -10.09
CA GLY A 94 4.43 4.52 -9.54
C GLY A 94 4.37 4.52 -8.00
N ILE A 95 5.38 3.96 -7.33
CA ILE A 95 5.37 3.75 -5.87
C ILE A 95 5.19 5.06 -5.09
N PRO A 96 5.88 6.18 -5.40
CA PRO A 96 5.71 7.44 -4.66
C PRO A 96 4.29 8.01 -4.66
N ARG A 97 3.42 7.55 -5.57
CA ARG A 97 2.04 8.03 -5.70
C ARG A 97 1.03 7.18 -4.92
N LEU A 98 1.46 6.11 -4.23
CA LEU A 98 0.57 5.24 -3.46
C LEU A 98 0.21 5.86 -2.10
N GLU A 99 -0.92 5.45 -1.51
CA GLU A 99 -1.48 6.07 -0.28
C GLU A 99 -0.47 6.17 0.88
N ARG A 100 0.41 5.17 1.06
CA ARG A 100 1.43 5.19 2.11
C ARG A 100 2.39 6.40 2.00
N TRP A 101 2.63 6.88 0.78
CA TRP A 101 3.69 7.84 0.47
C TRP A 101 3.16 9.25 0.16
N LYS A 102 1.87 9.40 -0.15
CA LYS A 102 1.25 10.69 -0.53
C LYS A 102 1.37 11.80 0.51
N HIS A 103 1.59 11.45 1.78
CA HIS A 103 1.60 12.40 2.90
C HIS A 103 3.00 12.85 3.34
N ARG A 104 4.07 12.40 2.66
CA ARG A 104 5.43 12.94 2.88
C ARG A 104 5.78 13.91 1.75
N LYS A 105 5.32 15.15 1.87
CA LYS A 105 5.84 16.29 1.09
C LYS A 105 6.68 17.17 2.01
#